data_AF-A0A2K6UWT7-F1
#
_entry.id   AF-A0A2K6UWT7-F1
#
_cell.length_a   1.000
_cell.length_b   1.000
_cell.length_c   1.000
_cell.angle_alpha   90.00
_cell.angle_beta   90.00
_cell.angle_gamma   90.00
#
_symmetry.space_group_name_H-M   'P 1'
#
loop_
_entity.id
_entity.type
_entity.pdbx_description
1 polymer ?
#
loop_
_entity_poly.entity_id
_entity_poly.type
_entity_poly.pdbx_seq_one_letter_code
_entity_poly.pdbx_strand_id
1 'polypeptide(L)'
;MPAHLQWVVVKKQTYTTEPDNLKTVGVEPAADGEGVVVMKRRSGQRKPAASYVPTSISKNARATLSSIGHMIHKYRPDLLMAAIRRASAILHSQKPVMGKRKGTRPTKSS
;
A
#
# COMPACT_ATOMS: atom_id res chain seq x y z
N MET A 1 5.06 25.38 26.68
CA MET A 1 4.10 24.45 26.04
C MET A 1 4.31 23.07 26.64
N PRO A 2 3.40 22.58 27.50
CA PRO A 2 3.64 21.35 28.26
C PRO A 2 3.52 20.13 27.35
N ALA A 3 4.52 19.25 27.40
CA ALA A 3 4.63 18.04 26.59
C ALA A 3 3.39 17.13 26.64
N HIS A 4 2.60 17.22 27.72
CA HIS A 4 1.38 16.45 27.92
C HIS A 4 0.25 16.80 26.93
N LEU A 5 0.14 18.07 26.52
CA LEU A 5 -0.94 18.53 25.62
C LEU A 5 -0.65 18.19 24.15
N GLN A 6 0.62 18.07 23.75
CA GLN A 6 0.99 17.64 22.40
C GLN A 6 0.67 16.15 22.16
N TRP A 7 0.84 15.32 23.18
CA TRP A 7 0.54 13.88 23.12
C TRP A 7 -0.95 13.57 22.99
N VAL A 8 -1.83 14.38 23.60
CA VAL A 8 -3.28 14.17 23.54
C VAL A 8 -3.87 14.57 22.19
N VAL A 9 -3.30 15.57 21.52
CA VAL A 9 -3.76 16.02 20.19
C VAL A 9 -3.43 15.00 19.09
N VAL A 10 -2.30 14.29 19.19
CA VAL A 10 -1.88 13.32 18.16
C VAL A 10 -2.67 12.00 18.25
N LYS A 11 -3.14 11.59 19.44
CA LYS A 11 -3.74 10.26 19.64
C LYS A 11 -5.16 10.07 19.12
N LYS A 12 -5.87 11.12 18.71
CA LYS A 12 -7.29 11.02 18.33
C LYS A 12 -7.54 10.87 16.83
N GLN A 13 -6.50 10.86 16.00
CA GLN A 13 -6.69 10.99 14.55
C GLN A 13 -5.66 10.27 13.69
N THR A 14 -5.16 9.10 14.12
CA THR A 14 -4.26 8.31 13.27
C THR A 14 -4.42 6.81 13.55
N TYR A 15 -5.27 6.13 12.77
CA TYR A 15 -5.10 4.69 12.55
C TYR A 15 -3.92 4.50 11.59
N THR A 16 -2.71 4.84 12.04
CA THR A 16 -1.50 4.69 11.23
C THR A 16 -0.59 3.70 11.92
N THR A 17 -0.48 2.51 11.32
CA THR A 17 0.63 1.58 11.54
C THR A 17 1.89 2.16 10.88
N GLU A 18 2.34 3.32 11.32
CA GLU A 18 3.65 3.87 10.96
C GLU A 18 4.57 3.50 12.11
N PRO A 19 5.33 2.40 12.03
CA PRO A 19 6.26 2.09 13.11
C PRO A 19 7.44 3.07 13.03
N ASP A 20 7.94 3.47 14.19
CA ASP A 20 9.18 4.21 14.49
C ASP A 20 10.47 3.48 14.00
N ASN A 21 10.40 2.78 12.88
CA ASN A 21 11.42 1.89 12.37
C ASN A 21 12.30 2.60 11.33
N LEU A 22 13.61 2.31 11.40
CA LEU A 22 14.64 2.84 10.49
C LEU A 22 14.42 2.45 9.02
N LYS A 23 13.76 1.32 8.78
CA LYS A 23 13.47 0.77 7.46
C LYS A 23 11.97 0.68 7.28
N THR A 24 11.37 1.41 6.36
CA THR A 24 9.91 1.40 6.13
C THR A 24 9.63 1.06 4.67
N VAL A 25 8.52 0.35 4.43
CA VAL A 25 8.03 0.02 3.10
C VAL A 25 6.56 0.44 2.99
N GLY A 26 6.28 1.37 2.08
CA GLY A 26 4.92 1.74 1.66
C GLY A 26 4.59 1.10 0.31
N VAL A 27 3.33 0.75 0.08
CA VAL A 27 2.84 0.24 -1.20
C VAL A 27 1.60 1.03 -1.57
N GLU A 28 1.68 1.81 -2.64
CA GLU A 28 0.63 2.73 -3.08
C GLU A 28 0.26 2.47 -4.55
N PRO A 29 -0.96 2.83 -4.98
CA PRO A 29 -1.31 2.81 -6.38
C PRO A 29 -0.48 3.83 -7.17
N ALA A 30 -0.14 3.50 -8.42
CA ALA A 30 0.44 4.46 -9.33
C ALA A 30 -0.56 5.57 -9.68
N ALA A 31 -0.07 6.81 -9.87
CA ALA A 31 -0.88 7.96 -10.24
C ALA A 31 -1.58 7.77 -11.60
N ASP A 32 -0.94 7.01 -12.50
CA ASP A 32 -1.42 6.77 -13.87
C ASP A 32 -2.57 5.74 -13.94
N GLY A 33 -3.08 5.29 -12.79
CA GLY A 33 -4.16 4.30 -12.70
C GLY A 33 -3.73 2.86 -13.00
N GLU A 34 -2.49 2.66 -13.46
CA GLU A 34 -1.95 1.34 -13.80
C GLU A 34 -0.65 1.05 -13.05
N GLY A 35 -0.63 -0.04 -12.29
CA GLY A 35 0.56 -0.52 -11.59
C GLY A 35 0.68 -0.03 -10.14
N VAL A 36 1.81 -0.37 -9.53
CA VAL A 36 2.04 -0.21 -8.08
C VAL A 36 3.33 0.54 -7.85
N VAL A 37 3.32 1.46 -6.89
CA VAL A 37 4.49 2.19 -6.42
C VAL A 37 4.90 1.62 -5.06
N VAL A 38 6.14 1.15 -4.97
CA VAL A 38 6.75 0.77 -3.70
C VAL A 38 7.61 1.94 -3.21
N MET A 39 7.37 2.40 -1.99
CA MET A 39 8.16 3.44 -1.34
C MET A 39 9.07 2.82 -0.31
N LYS A 40 10.37 3.11 -0.39
CA LYS A 40 11.35 2.70 0.62
C LYS A 40 12.00 3.91 1.24
N ARG A 41 12.29 3.81 2.53
CA ARG A 41 13.06 4.84 3.21
C ARG A 41 14.56 4.74 2.85
N ARG A 42 15.12 5.83 2.33
CA ARG A 42 16.55 6.08 2.14
C ARG A 42 17.17 6.58 3.45
N SER A 43 18.51 6.67 3.48
CA SER A 43 19.23 7.34 4.55
C SER A 43 18.77 8.79 4.74
N GLY A 44 18.92 9.32 5.96
CA GLY A 44 18.50 10.68 6.30
C GLY A 44 17.20 10.72 7.08
N GLN A 45 17.16 10.09 8.26
CA GLN A 45 15.96 10.03 9.10
C GLN A 45 15.35 11.42 9.41
N ARG A 46 16.20 12.44 9.53
CA ARG A 46 15.81 13.82 9.86
C ARG A 46 15.48 14.69 8.64
N LYS A 47 15.45 14.11 7.43
CA LYS A 47 15.19 14.84 6.18
C LYS A 47 13.93 14.29 5.51
N PRO A 48 12.72 14.61 6.02
CA PRO A 48 11.48 13.99 5.56
C PRO A 48 11.27 14.12 4.04
N ALA A 49 11.56 15.30 3.48
CA ALA A 49 11.39 15.58 2.05
C ALA A 49 12.22 14.68 1.10
N ALA A 50 13.39 14.20 1.53
CA ALA A 50 14.28 13.37 0.71
C ALA A 50 14.37 11.91 1.22
N SER A 51 13.54 11.56 2.21
CA SER A 51 13.69 10.30 2.93
C SER A 51 13.08 9.10 2.21
N TYR A 52 12.18 9.29 1.24
CA TYR A 52 11.52 8.20 0.54
C TYR A 52 11.93 8.15 -0.93
N VAL A 53 12.22 6.95 -1.42
CA VAL A 53 12.46 6.67 -2.83
C VAL A 53 11.29 5.86 -3.37
N PRO A 54 10.47 6.44 -4.26
CA PRO A 54 9.42 5.71 -4.95
C PRO A 54 10.01 4.88 -6.10
N THR A 55 9.54 3.65 -6.26
CA THR A 55 9.80 2.81 -7.43
C THR A 55 8.47 2.40 -8.04
N SER A 56 8.17 2.89 -9.23
CA SER A 56 6.97 2.51 -9.99
C SER A 56 7.21 1.18 -10.72
N ILE A 57 6.21 0.31 -10.70
CA ILE A 57 6.23 -0.97 -11.41
C ILE A 57 4.90 -1.13 -12.15
N SER A 58 4.93 -0.93 -13.47
CA SER A 58 3.84 -1.14 -14.41
C SER A 58 4.12 -2.38 -15.26
N LYS A 59 3.97 -3.57 -14.66
CA LYS A 59 4.16 -4.87 -15.33
C LYS A 59 2.92 -5.74 -15.18
N ASN A 60 2.95 -6.94 -15.75
CA ASN A 60 1.91 -7.95 -15.49
C ASN A 60 1.82 -8.31 -13.99
N ALA A 61 0.64 -8.77 -13.54
CA ALA A 61 0.36 -9.01 -12.13
C ALA A 61 1.31 -10.01 -11.44
N ARG A 62 1.76 -11.05 -12.15
CA ARG A 62 2.68 -12.04 -11.57
C ARG A 62 4.09 -11.47 -11.41
N ALA A 63 4.56 -10.75 -12.42
CA ALA A 63 5.88 -10.12 -12.42
C ALA A 63 5.96 -8.97 -11.41
N THR A 64 4.89 -8.19 -11.23
CA THR A 64 4.83 -7.14 -10.20
C THR A 64 4.95 -7.74 -8.81
N LEU A 65 4.10 -8.70 -8.45
CA LEU A 65 4.15 -9.35 -7.14
C LEU A 65 5.49 -10.04 -6.87
N SER A 66 6.06 -10.72 -7.86
CA SER A 66 7.39 -11.33 -7.75
C SER A 66 8.47 -10.26 -7.54
N SER A 67 8.46 -9.17 -8.32
CA SER A 67 9.44 -8.09 -8.20
C SER A 67 9.36 -7.40 -6.83
N ILE A 68 8.15 -7.15 -6.32
CA ILE A 68 7.90 -6.57 -5.00
C ILE A 68 8.43 -7.52 -3.91
N GLY A 69 8.12 -8.82 -4.02
CA GLY A 69 8.58 -9.86 -3.10
C GLY A 69 10.11 -9.89 -3.00
N HIS A 70 10.82 -9.99 -4.12
CA HIS A 70 12.29 -9.98 -4.15
C HIS A 70 12.88 -8.69 -3.55
N MET A 71 12.24 -7.54 -3.84
CA MET A 71 12.72 -6.25 -3.35
C MET A 71 12.60 -6.11 -1.83
N ILE A 72 11.56 -6.70 -1.24
CA ILE A 72 11.26 -6.60 0.19
C ILE A 72 11.97 -7.70 0.96
N HIS A 73 12.10 -8.91 0.41
CA HIS A 73 12.83 -10.02 1.03
C HIS A 73 14.26 -9.63 1.42
N LYS A 74 14.97 -8.88 0.56
CA LYS A 74 16.32 -8.38 0.85
C LYS A 74 16.35 -7.20 1.86
N TYR A 75 15.25 -6.49 2.03
CA TYR A 75 15.20 -5.26 2.84
C TYR A 75 14.59 -5.47 4.23
N ARG A 76 13.39 -6.06 4.28
CA ARG A 76 12.60 -6.39 5.48
C ARG A 76 11.66 -7.59 5.19
N PRO A 77 12.06 -8.83 5.49
CA PRO A 77 11.25 -10.00 5.19
C PRO A 77 9.91 -10.04 5.94
N ASP A 78 9.83 -9.46 7.15
CA ASP A 78 8.59 -9.45 7.96
C ASP A 78 7.41 -8.78 7.26
N LEU A 79 7.68 -7.75 6.44
CA LEU A 79 6.66 -6.99 5.72
C LEU A 79 6.28 -7.61 4.37
N LEU A 80 6.94 -8.69 3.96
CA LEU A 80 6.78 -9.29 2.64
C LEU A 80 5.32 -9.65 2.37
N MET A 81 4.68 -10.36 3.29
CA MET A 81 3.29 -10.78 3.11
C MET A 81 2.31 -9.62 3.15
N ALA A 82 2.54 -8.63 4.01
CA ALA A 82 1.71 -7.43 4.07
C ALA A 82 1.77 -6.63 2.75
N ALA A 83 2.97 -6.47 2.20
CA ALA A 83 3.18 -5.75 0.95
C ALA A 83 2.63 -6.49 -0.27
N ILE A 84 2.81 -7.81 -0.37
CA ILE A 84 2.23 -8.63 -1.44
C ILE A 84 0.70 -8.55 -1.41
N ARG A 85 0.09 -8.65 -0.22
CA ARG A 85 -1.37 -8.54 -0.05
C ARG A 85 -1.87 -7.16 -0.50
N ARG A 86 -1.23 -6.09 -0.05
CA ARG A 86 -1.59 -4.71 -0.44
C ARG A 86 -1.44 -4.48 -1.95
N ALA A 87 -0.34 -4.94 -2.55
CA ALA A 87 -0.12 -4.85 -4.00
C ALA A 87 -1.18 -5.63 -4.78
N SER A 88 -1.56 -6.84 -4.32
CA SER A 88 -2.60 -7.63 -4.97
C SER A 88 -3.98 -6.96 -4.91
N ALA A 89 -4.32 -6.31 -3.80
CA ALA A 89 -5.55 -5.54 -3.65
C ALA A 89 -5.59 -4.34 -4.61
N ILE A 90 -4.48 -3.62 -4.76
CA ILE A 90 -4.35 -2.51 -5.71
C ILE A 90 -4.54 -3.00 -7.15
N LEU A 91 -3.81 -4.05 -7.55
CA LEU A 91 -3.95 -4.63 -8.89
C LEU A 91 -5.36 -5.17 -9.15
N HIS A 92 -6.06 -5.65 -8.12
CA HIS A 92 -7.45 -6.05 -8.24
C HIS A 92 -8.38 -4.84 -8.40
N SER A 93 -8.15 -3.76 -7.66
CA SER A 93 -8.94 -2.52 -7.74
C SER A 93 -8.78 -1.78 -9.07
N GLN A 94 -7.64 -1.93 -9.74
CA GLN A 94 -7.36 -1.32 -11.04
C GLN A 94 -8.05 -2.05 -12.20
N LYS A 95 -8.49 -3.30 -12.00
CA LYS A 95 -9.23 -4.01 -13.04
C LYS A 95 -10.60 -3.37 -13.22
N PRO A 96 -11.06 -3.20 -14.48
CA PRO A 96 -12.37 -2.62 -14.72
C PRO A 96 -13.44 -3.46 -14.01
N VAL A 97 -14.15 -2.83 -13.08
CA VAL A 97 -15.24 -3.49 -12.37
C VAL A 97 -16.39 -3.65 -13.35
N MET A 98 -16.64 -4.88 -13.82
CA MET A 98 -17.90 -5.20 -14.46
C MET A 98 -19.02 -4.88 -13.47
N GLY A 99 -19.84 -3.88 -13.78
CA GLY A 99 -20.91 -3.40 -12.91
C GLY A 99 -21.75 -4.56 -12.37
N LYS A 100 -22.10 -4.49 -11.09
CA LYS A 100 -22.91 -5.52 -10.42
C LYS A 100 -24.15 -5.82 -11.26
N ARG A 101 -24.20 -6.99 -11.88
CA ARG A 101 -25.41 -7.46 -12.55
C ARG A 101 -26.47 -7.64 -11.45
N LYS A 102 -27.53 -6.83 -11.47
CA LYS A 102 -28.72 -7.07 -10.64
C LYS A 102 -29.19 -8.48 -10.97
N GLY A 103 -29.12 -9.38 -9.99
CA GLY A 103 -29.68 -10.72 -10.15
C GLY A 103 -31.16 -10.60 -10.44
N THR A 104 -31.58 -10.97 -11.66
CA THR A 104 -32.98 -11.14 -11.99
C THR A 104 -33.49 -12.30 -11.16
N ARG A 105 -34.34 -12.00 -10.17
CA ARG A 105 -35.02 -13.01 -9.37
C ARG A 105 -35.99 -13.74 -10.30
N PRO A 106 -35.87 -15.06 -10.51
CA PRO A 106 -36.81 -15.76 -11.36
C PRO A 106 -38.20 -15.71 -10.70
N THR A 107 -39.13 -15.01 -11.33
CA THR A 107 -40.54 -15.05 -10.93
C THR A 107 -41.11 -16.38 -11.37
N LYS A 108 -41.62 -17.16 -10.41
CA LYS A 108 -42.26 -18.45 -10.68
C LYS A 108 -43.54 -18.20 -11.49
N SER A 109 -43.56 -18.62 -12.75
CA SER A 109 -44.77 -18.65 -13.58
C SER A 109 -45.66 -19.81 -13.13
N SER A 110 -46.93 -19.50 -12.84
CA SER A 110 -48.01 -20.45 -12.57
C SER A 110 -48.66 -20.92 -13.86
#